data_AF-A0A7L0IK30-F1
#
_entry.id   AF-A0A7L0IK30-F1
#
_cell.length_a   1.000
_cell.length_b   1.000
_cell.length_c   1.000
_cell.angle_alpha   90.00
_cell.angle_beta   90.00
_cell.angle_gamma   90.00
#
_symmetry.space_group_name_H-M   'P 1'
#
loop_
_entity.id
_entity.type
_entity.pdbx_description
1 polymer ?
#
loop_
_entity_poly.entity_id
_entity_poly.type
_entity_poly.pdbx_seq_one_letter_code
_entity_poly.pdbx_strand_id
1 'polypeptide(L)' 'VFDLCVVCGDKASGRHYGAVTCEGCKGFFKRSIRKNLVYSCRGTKDCVINKHHRNRCQYCRLQRCIAFGMKQD' A
#
# COMPACT_ATOMS: atom_id res chain seq x y z
N VAL A 1 15.18 14.93 -8.38
CA VAL A 1 14.47 13.72 -8.84
C VAL A 1 13.66 13.20 -7.66
N PHE A 2 12.34 13.08 -7.79
CA PHE A 2 11.50 12.54 -6.71
C PHE A 2 11.19 11.08 -7.01
N ASP A 3 11.34 10.20 -6.02
CA ASP A 3 10.95 8.80 -6.17
C ASP A 3 9.41 8.65 -6.17
N LEU A 4 8.94 7.59 -6.83
CA LEU A 4 7.53 7.23 -6.87
C LEU A 4 7.22 6.12 -5.87
N CYS A 5 6.04 6.20 -5.27
CA CYS A 5 5.52 5.18 -4.37
C CYS A 5 5.30 3.88 -5.14
N VAL A 6 6.06 2.84 -4.81
CA VAL A 6 6.01 1.53 -5.51
C VAL A 6 4.62 0.88 -5.45
N VAL A 7 3.80 1.25 -4.45
CA VAL A 7 2.45 0.71 -4.28
C VAL A 7 1.43 1.36 -5.20
N CYS A 8 1.45 2.69 -5.36
CA CYS A 8 0.36 3.42 -6.03
C CYS A 8 0.78 4.50 -7.04
N GLY A 9 2.09 4.67 -7.27
CA GLY A 9 2.64 5.64 -8.21
C GLY A 9 2.54 7.12 -7.78
N ASP A 10 2.03 7.40 -6.58
CA ASP A 10 2.01 8.77 -6.02
C ASP A 10 3.43 9.22 -5.63
N LYS A 11 3.64 10.52 -5.41
CA LYS A 11 4.93 11.06 -4.96
C LYS A 11 5.35 10.40 -3.63
N ALA A 12 6.52 9.77 -3.60
CA ALA A 12 7.03 9.16 -2.38
C ALA A 12 7.53 10.24 -1.41
N SER A 13 7.42 9.95 -0.12
CA SER A 13 8.02 10.76 0.95
C SER A 13 9.32 10.15 1.50
N GLY A 14 9.66 8.93 1.08
CA GLY A 14 10.86 8.21 1.48
C GLY A 14 10.62 6.72 1.64
N ARG A 15 11.55 6.04 2.32
CA ARG A 15 11.46 4.62 2.64
C ARG A 15 10.70 4.42 3.95
N HIS A 16 9.62 3.64 3.91
CA HIS A 16 8.81 3.28 5.08
C HIS A 16 8.57 1.78 5.08
N TYR A 17 8.75 1.12 6.23
CA TYR A 17 8.52 -0.31 6.38
C TYR A 17 9.32 -1.17 5.38
N GLY A 18 10.49 -0.71 4.94
CA GLY A 18 11.33 -1.42 3.96
C GLY A 18 11.15 -1.02 2.50
N ALA A 19 10.11 -0.25 2.12
CA ALA A 19 9.82 0.13 0.73
C ALA A 19 9.65 1.64 0.51
N VAL A 20 9.95 2.12 -0.71
CA VAL A 20 9.77 3.54 -1.09
C VAL A 20 8.28 3.82 -1.31
N THR A 21 7.68 4.61 -0.42
CA THR A 21 6.22 4.82 -0.40
C THR A 21 5.83 6.27 -0.11
N CYS A 22 4.58 6.60 -0.42
CA CYS A 22 3.95 7.85 -0.01
C CYS A 22 3.36 7.72 1.40
N GLU A 23 3.10 8.86 2.07
CA GLU A 23 2.46 8.90 3.39
C GLU A 23 1.12 8.16 3.45
N GLY A 24 0.36 8.17 2.35
CA GLY A 24 -0.91 7.45 2.26
C GLY A 24 -0.77 5.93 2.38
N CYS A 25 0.25 5.34 1.74
CA CYS A 25 0.49 3.89 1.80
C CYS A 25 1.22 3.49 3.08
N LYS A 26 2.15 4.32 3.58
CA LYS A 26 2.73 4.20 4.92
C LYS A 26 1.65 4.13 6.00
N GLY A 27 0.75 5.11 6.05
CA GLY A 27 -0.30 5.19 7.06
C GLY A 27 -1.33 4.06 6.93
N PHE A 28 -1.66 3.66 5.70
CA PHE A 28 -2.52 2.51 5.45
C PHE A 28 -1.89 1.23 6.01
N PHE A 29 -0.66 0.89 5.60
CA PHE A 29 0.04 -0.30 6.05
C PHE A 29 0.16 -0.36 7.58
N LYS A 30 0.58 0.76 8.22
CA LYS A 30 0.66 0.90 9.68
C LYS A 30 -0.64 0.54 10.38
N ARG A 31 -1.79 1.03 9.88
CA ARG A 31 -3.10 0.76 10.49
C ARG A 31 -3.53 -0.69 10.28
N SER A 32 -3.27 -1.25 9.09
CA SER A 32 -3.62 -2.62 8.77
C SER A 32 -2.89 -3.62 9.65
N ILE A 33 -1.57 -3.47 9.82
CA ILE A 33 -0.77 -4.38 10.66
C ILE A 33 -1.06 -4.20 12.16
N ARG A 34 -1.12 -2.96 12.67
CA ARG A 34 -1.33 -2.72 14.12
C ARG A 34 -2.66 -3.22 14.65
N LYS A 35 -3.68 -3.21 13.79
CA LYS A 35 -5.03 -3.67 14.15
C LYS A 35 -5.32 -5.08 13.63
N ASN A 36 -4.32 -5.77 13.05
CA ASN A 36 -4.48 -7.08 12.41
C ASN A 36 -5.71 -7.14 11.49
N LEU A 37 -5.90 -6.09 10.67
CA LEU A 37 -7.09 -5.98 9.83
C LEU A 37 -7.03 -6.98 8.68
N VAL A 38 -8.05 -7.82 8.62
CA VAL A 38 -8.29 -8.73 7.49
C VAL A 38 -9.26 -8.04 6.53
N TYR A 39 -8.83 -7.86 5.29
CA TYR A 39 -9.67 -7.30 4.22
C TYR A 39 -10.09 -8.40 3.25
N SER A 40 -11.24 -8.20 2.60
CA SER A 40 -11.70 -9.05 1.50
C SER A 40 -11.78 -8.23 0.22
N CYS A 41 -11.33 -8.81 -0.90
CA CYS A 41 -11.59 -8.25 -2.22
C CYS A 41 -13.03 -8.57 -2.62
N ARG A 42 -13.72 -7.62 -3.26
CA ARG A 42 -15.06 -7.83 -3.86
C ARG A 42 -15.02 -8.21 -5.34
N GLY A 43 -13.83 -8.25 -5.94
CA GLY A 43 -13.59 -8.65 -7.33
C GLY A 43 -12.61 -9.81 -7.41
N THR A 44 -11.79 -9.82 -8.46
CA THR A 44 -10.87 -10.91 -8.83
C THR A 44 -9.49 -10.85 -8.15
N LYS A 45 -9.34 -10.08 -7.07
CA LYS A 45 -8.07 -9.92 -6.31
C LYS A 45 -6.90 -9.32 -7.11
N ASP A 46 -7.19 -8.63 -8.20
CA ASP A 46 -6.24 -8.02 -9.16
C ASP A 46 -6.46 -6.50 -9.33
N CYS A 47 -7.23 -5.88 -8.43
CA CYS A 47 -7.62 -4.48 -8.56
C CYS A 47 -6.42 -3.54 -8.76
N VAL A 48 -6.54 -2.65 -9.76
CA VAL A 48 -5.52 -1.63 -10.05
C VAL A 48 -5.37 -0.66 -8.87
N ILE A 49 -4.14 -0.55 -8.35
CA ILE A 49 -3.79 0.38 -7.27
C ILE A 49 -2.98 1.54 -7.85
N ASN A 50 -3.61 2.71 -7.96
CA ASN A 50 -2.98 3.96 -8.38
C ASN A 50 -3.36 5.10 -7.43
N LYS A 51 -2.79 6.30 -7.61
CA LYS A 51 -3.06 7.48 -6.75
C LYS A 51 -4.55 7.75 -6.53
N HIS A 52 -5.37 7.65 -7.59
CA HIS A 52 -6.79 7.99 -7.57
C HIS A 52 -7.66 6.86 -7.00
N HIS A 53 -7.29 5.60 -7.23
CA HIS A 53 -8.14 4.44 -6.95
C HIS A 53 -7.63 3.52 -5.85
N ARG A 54 -6.49 3.83 -5.20
CA ARG A 54 -5.90 3.02 -4.12
C ARG A 54 -6.83 2.75 -2.93
N ASN A 55 -7.91 3.52 -2.75
CA ASN A 55 -8.87 3.29 -1.66
C ASN A 55 -10.03 2.36 -2.05
N ARG A 56 -10.20 1.98 -3.32
CA ARG A 56 -11.32 1.14 -3.78
C ARG A 56 -11.26 -0.30 -3.25
N CYS A 57 -10.06 -0.86 -3.10
CA CYS A 57 -9.87 -2.21 -2.57
C CYS A 57 -8.71 -2.26 -1.57
N GLN A 58 -9.06 -2.35 -0.28
CA GLN A 58 -8.07 -2.43 0.79
C GLN A 58 -7.30 -3.75 0.76
N TYR A 59 -7.95 -4.86 0.37
CA TYR A 59 -7.27 -6.14 0.21
C TYR A 59 -6.14 -6.06 -0.81
N CYS A 60 -6.44 -5.68 -2.06
CA CYS A 60 -5.42 -5.62 -3.12
C CYS A 60 -4.33 -4.59 -2.79
N ARG A 61 -4.69 -3.48 -2.13
CA ARG A 61 -3.71 -2.51 -1.67
C ARG A 61 -2.75 -3.09 -0.63
N LEU A 62 -3.26 -3.81 0.37
CA LEU A 62 -2.44 -4.42 1.42
C LEU A 62 -1.56 -5.53 0.84
N GLN A 63 -2.12 -6.39 -0.02
CA GLN A 63 -1.35 -7.42 -0.72
C GLN A 63 -0.23 -6.80 -1.56
N ARG A 64 -0.51 -5.69 -2.26
CA ARG A 64 0.50 -4.97 -3.03
C ARG A 64 1.58 -4.35 -2.13
N CYS A 65 1.23 -3.80 -0.97
CA CYS A 65 2.22 -3.35 0.02
C CYS A 65 3.19 -4.48 0.40
N ILE A 66 2.67 -5.65 0.75
CA ILE A 66 3.46 -6.82 1.15
C ILE A 66 4.32 -7.31 -0.02
N ALA A 67 3.73 -7.42 -1.21
CA ALA A 67 4.42 -7.86 -2.42
C ALA A 67 5.62 -6.97 -2.81
N PHE A 68 5.55 -5.66 -2.54
CA PHE A 68 6.68 -4.74 -2.72
C PHE A 68 7.60 -4.62 -1.49
N GLY A 69 7.51 -5.57 -0.56
CA GLY A 69 8.47 -5.71 0.53
C GLY A 69 8.19 -4.82 1.74
N MET A 70 6.97 -4.32 1.93
CA MET A 70 6.60 -3.69 3.20
C MET A 70 6.48 -4.74 4.31
N LYS A 71 7.21 -4.56 5.42
CA LYS A 71 7.28 -5.47 6.57
C LYS A 71 6.95 -4.77 7.88
N GLN A 72 6.56 -5.55 8.90
CA GLN A 72 6.21 -5.03 10.23
C GLN A 72 7.45 -4.68 11.10
N ASP A 73 8.65 -5.06 10.64
CA ASP A 73 9.95 -4.85 11.31
C ASP A 73 10.22 -3.38 11.67
#